data_AF-A0A1F5P2I5-F1
#
_entry.id   AF-A0A1F5P2I5-F1
#
_cell.length_a   1.000
_cell.length_b   1.000
_cell.length_c   1.000
_cell.angle_alpha   90.00
_cell.angle_beta   90.00
_cell.angle_gamma   90.00
#
_symmetry.space_group_name_H-M   'P 1'
#
loop_
_entity.id
_entity.type
_entity.pdbx_description
1 polymer ?
#
loop_
_entity_poly.entity_id
_entity_poly.type
_entity_poly.pdbx_seq_one_letter_code
_entity_poly.pdbx_strand_id
1 'polypeptide(L)'
;MFKSEMPPEGGSNDKAEALARQGVAEDATQFDIDEALEVEAGLDRVDSESRKMEQKTHEKFENRALDIIEELMDEKGDPAMLSGALVGFDSDRSWALRKRLLDEGLAMNNLLSSIAGLDSDAAWDLRDTTLSLKGDFASEVVASLAGVDSSRSWEMRNKLMEGRVNLRTMAASINGLDSDDAGRMRERLSSLGFGEADILATFSGIDSVKAWNLREKLFKERDKMGAIDSVAVNNGLLISLAGLDSPRAWEMRDALIKERHADKINMCVSLIGLDSQRANVKRLAMIESGDFPEEDVAISLAGLNSYNDWRIRDVLMRDGAPRDEMARSLSNRLAVVVAAAKGIKNIKESTIASIREAKVTAHENVPTEEEKEVESRLEKVLEQSRRKRRPNLKK
;
A
#
# COMPACT_ATOMS: atom_id res chain seq x y z
N MET A 1 -41.27 26.23 41.14
CA MET A 1 -39.95 26.32 41.79
C MET A 1 -39.28 24.96 41.67
N PHE A 2 -38.06 24.96 41.12
CA PHE A 2 -37.12 23.85 40.88
C PHE A 2 -37.33 22.51 41.61
N LYS A 3 -37.20 21.41 40.86
CA LYS A 3 -36.09 20.44 41.00
C LYS A 3 -35.98 19.52 39.77
N SER A 4 -34.73 19.13 39.50
CA SER A 4 -34.21 18.31 38.41
C SER A 4 -34.65 16.85 38.47
N GLU A 5 -34.59 16.15 37.33
CA GLU A 5 -34.07 14.77 37.29
C GLU A 5 -33.59 14.43 35.87
N MET A 6 -32.33 13.99 35.79
CA MET A 6 -31.70 13.39 34.61
C MET A 6 -32.22 11.95 34.43
N PRO A 7 -32.29 11.41 33.19
CA PRO A 7 -32.53 9.99 32.99
C PRO A 7 -31.27 9.17 33.30
N PRO A 8 -31.40 7.94 33.83
CA PRO A 8 -30.26 7.10 34.19
C PRO A 8 -29.66 6.38 32.98
N GLU A 9 -28.34 6.20 33.07
CA GLU A 9 -27.54 5.25 32.29
C GLU A 9 -27.88 3.80 32.70
N GLY A 10 -28.18 2.97 31.71
CA GLY A 10 -28.34 1.51 31.78
C GLY A 10 -28.62 1.03 30.36
N GLY A 11 -27.76 0.29 29.68
CA GLY A 11 -27.23 -1.02 30.05
C GLY A 11 -27.84 -2.00 29.05
N SER A 12 -27.05 -2.50 28.09
CA SER A 12 -27.50 -3.30 26.93
C SER A 12 -28.08 -4.68 27.27
N ASN A 13 -28.41 -4.94 28.54
CA ASN A 13 -28.93 -6.22 29.05
C ASN A 13 -30.47 -6.32 29.05
N ASP A 14 -31.18 -5.20 29.04
CA ASP A 14 -32.65 -5.22 29.19
C ASP A 14 -33.40 -5.73 27.93
N LYS A 15 -32.75 -5.72 26.77
CA LYS A 15 -33.34 -6.21 25.52
C LYS A 15 -33.37 -7.74 25.44
N ALA A 16 -32.42 -8.41 26.09
CA ALA A 16 -32.37 -9.87 26.17
C ALA A 16 -33.37 -10.41 27.21
N GLU A 17 -33.52 -9.74 28.36
CA GLU A 17 -34.52 -10.10 29.36
C GLU A 17 -35.96 -9.85 28.90
N ALA A 18 -36.19 -8.82 28.08
CA ALA A 18 -37.51 -8.54 27.52
C ALA A 18 -37.99 -9.63 26.53
N LEU A 19 -37.06 -10.31 25.84
CA LEU A 19 -37.37 -11.42 24.93
C LEU A 19 -37.61 -12.74 25.68
N ALA A 20 -36.97 -12.94 26.84
CA ALA A 20 -37.17 -14.13 27.68
C ALA A 20 -38.53 -14.16 28.41
N ARG A 21 -39.25 -13.03 28.51
CA ARG A 21 -40.55 -12.94 29.20
C ARG A 21 -41.77 -13.20 28.31
N GLN A 22 -41.59 -13.39 27.00
CA GLN A 22 -42.67 -13.80 26.10
C GLN A 22 -42.61 -15.31 25.90
N GLY A 23 -43.34 -16.04 26.75
CA GLY A 23 -43.38 -17.51 26.78
C GLY A 23 -43.86 -18.15 25.48
N VAL A 24 -42.92 -18.38 24.56
CA VAL A 24 -43.07 -19.23 23.39
C VAL A 24 -41.79 -20.05 23.22
N ALA A 25 -41.95 -21.38 23.30
CA ALA A 25 -40.97 -22.44 23.01
C ALA A 25 -39.99 -22.83 24.15
N GLU A 26 -40.48 -23.64 25.09
CA GLU A 26 -39.67 -24.49 26.00
C GLU A 26 -39.19 -25.81 25.35
N ASP A 27 -39.23 -25.95 24.02
CA ASP A 27 -38.91 -27.23 23.35
C ASP A 27 -37.97 -27.10 22.14
N ALA A 28 -37.27 -25.97 22.03
CA ALA A 28 -36.13 -25.81 21.13
C ALA A 28 -34.85 -25.78 21.96
N THR A 29 -34.41 -26.98 22.35
CA THR A 29 -33.01 -27.43 22.35
C THR A 29 -32.01 -26.38 22.87
N GLN A 30 -31.40 -26.52 24.05
CA GLN A 30 -30.23 -27.39 24.30
C GLN A 30 -29.55 -27.95 23.03
N PHE A 31 -29.55 -27.18 21.94
CA PHE A 31 -28.64 -27.32 20.81
C PHE A 31 -27.39 -26.62 21.29
N ASP A 32 -26.70 -27.42 22.11
CA ASP A 32 -25.33 -27.36 22.55
C ASP A 32 -24.67 -25.97 22.58
N ILE A 33 -24.86 -25.29 23.71
CA ILE A 33 -23.93 -24.25 24.18
C ILE A 33 -22.49 -24.81 24.16
N ASP A 34 -22.31 -26.10 24.46
CA ASP A 34 -21.02 -26.78 24.40
C ASP A 34 -20.49 -26.91 22.95
N GLU A 35 -21.35 -27.13 21.95
CA GLU A 35 -20.99 -27.19 20.52
C GLU A 35 -20.69 -25.78 19.99
N ALA A 36 -21.43 -24.76 20.42
CA ALA A 36 -21.13 -23.36 20.12
C ALA A 36 -19.77 -22.92 20.71
N LEU A 37 -19.47 -23.32 21.95
CA LEU A 37 -18.17 -23.07 22.59
C LEU A 37 -17.04 -23.88 21.95
N GLU A 38 -17.30 -25.11 21.49
CA GLU A 38 -16.32 -25.91 20.73
C GLU A 38 -16.05 -25.32 19.34
N VAL A 39 -17.07 -24.76 18.67
CA VAL A 39 -16.92 -24.03 17.40
C VAL A 39 -16.13 -22.74 17.61
N GLU A 40 -16.42 -21.96 18.65
CA GLU A 40 -15.67 -20.75 19.00
C GLU A 40 -14.20 -21.08 19.35
N ALA A 41 -13.97 -22.10 20.18
CA ALA A 41 -12.62 -22.57 20.49
C ALA A 41 -11.90 -23.16 19.25
N GLY A 42 -12.65 -23.76 18.32
CA GLY A 42 -12.15 -24.21 17.02
C GLY A 42 -11.73 -23.05 16.12
N LEU A 43 -12.52 -21.98 16.05
CA LEU A 43 -12.21 -20.74 15.33
C LEU A 43 -10.99 -20.04 15.91
N ASP A 44 -10.90 -19.91 17.23
CA ASP A 44 -9.74 -19.35 17.93
C ASP A 44 -8.46 -20.14 17.66
N ARG A 45 -8.56 -21.48 17.62
CA ARG A 45 -7.41 -22.34 17.28
C ARG A 45 -6.96 -22.13 15.84
N VAL A 46 -7.89 -22.11 14.89
CA VAL A 46 -7.59 -21.86 13.46
C VAL A 46 -6.97 -20.47 13.26
N ASP A 47 -7.49 -19.45 13.93
CA ASP A 47 -6.92 -18.10 13.91
C ASP A 47 -5.52 -18.07 14.54
N SER A 48 -5.31 -18.75 15.67
CA SER A 48 -3.99 -18.84 16.32
C SER A 48 -2.93 -19.56 15.46
N GLU A 49 -3.30 -20.63 14.76
CA GLU A 49 -2.40 -21.36 13.87
C GLU A 49 -2.10 -20.55 12.60
N SER A 50 -3.11 -19.87 12.05
CA SER A 50 -2.95 -18.96 10.92
C SER A 50 -1.99 -17.81 11.27
N ARG A 51 -2.19 -17.14 12.40
CA ARG A 51 -1.29 -16.08 12.91
C ARG A 51 0.14 -16.58 13.10
N LYS A 52 0.34 -17.79 13.64
CA LYS A 52 1.68 -18.40 13.79
C LYS A 52 2.34 -18.68 12.44
N MET A 53 1.58 -19.17 11.46
CA MET A 53 2.08 -19.44 10.11
C MET A 53 2.44 -18.14 9.38
N GLU A 54 1.60 -17.12 9.50
CA GLU A 54 1.84 -15.77 8.97
C GLU A 54 3.08 -15.16 9.61
N GLN A 55 3.19 -15.18 10.94
CA GLN A 55 4.36 -14.70 11.68
C GLN A 55 5.64 -15.41 11.22
N LYS A 56 5.63 -16.74 11.12
CA LYS A 56 6.79 -17.50 10.63
C LYS A 56 7.16 -17.17 9.19
N THR A 57 6.18 -16.87 8.35
CA THR A 57 6.40 -16.46 6.95
C THR A 57 6.97 -15.05 6.89
N HIS A 58 6.49 -14.16 7.76
CA HIS A 58 6.97 -12.81 7.92
C HIS A 58 8.41 -12.77 8.46
N GLU A 59 8.73 -13.52 9.52
CA GLU A 59 10.09 -13.62 10.07
C GLU A 59 11.09 -14.16 9.02
N LYS A 60 10.67 -15.13 8.20
CA LYS A 60 11.51 -15.62 7.09
C LYS A 60 11.71 -14.56 6.01
N PHE A 61 10.68 -13.78 5.70
CA PHE A 61 10.80 -12.66 4.77
C PHE A 61 11.78 -11.64 5.30
N GLU A 62 11.54 -11.15 6.51
CA GLU A 62 12.32 -10.10 7.14
C GLU A 62 13.79 -10.52 7.22
N ASN A 63 14.09 -11.71 7.73
CA ASN A 63 15.48 -12.16 7.81
C ASN A 63 16.18 -12.16 6.44
N ARG A 64 15.51 -12.67 5.39
CA ARG A 64 16.07 -12.67 4.04
C ARG A 64 16.21 -11.26 3.47
N ALA A 65 15.25 -10.37 3.72
CA ALA A 65 15.31 -8.98 3.29
C ALA A 65 16.47 -8.26 3.98
N LEU A 66 16.63 -8.44 5.30
CA LEU A 66 17.71 -7.86 6.09
C LEU A 66 19.09 -8.40 5.67
N ASP A 67 19.20 -9.69 5.31
CA ASP A 67 20.43 -10.26 4.76
C ASP A 67 20.86 -9.54 3.47
N ILE A 68 19.90 -9.28 2.56
CA ILE A 68 20.16 -8.58 1.30
C ILE A 68 20.50 -7.11 1.56
N ILE A 69 19.79 -6.44 2.47
CA ILE A 69 20.08 -5.04 2.82
C ILE A 69 21.50 -4.92 3.40
N GLU A 70 21.90 -5.86 4.25
CA GLU A 70 23.25 -5.90 4.84
C GLU A 70 24.33 -6.16 3.78
N GLU A 71 24.09 -7.08 2.82
CA GLU A 71 24.96 -7.28 1.65
C GLU A 71 25.13 -5.99 0.86
N LEU A 72 24.04 -5.28 0.57
CA LEU A 72 24.07 -4.03 -0.18
C LEU A 72 24.75 -2.88 0.59
N MET A 73 24.62 -2.85 1.92
CA MET A 73 25.36 -1.92 2.78
C MET A 73 26.86 -2.16 2.68
N ASP A 74 27.31 -3.43 2.71
CA ASP A 74 28.72 -3.79 2.58
C ASP A 74 29.28 -3.47 1.18
N GLU A 75 28.43 -3.53 0.15
CA GLU A 75 28.72 -3.08 -1.21
C GLU A 75 28.70 -1.55 -1.38
N LYS A 76 28.47 -0.78 -0.31
CA LYS A 76 28.33 0.70 -0.31
C LYS A 76 27.18 1.20 -1.20
N GLY A 77 26.04 0.51 -1.15
CA GLY A 77 24.80 0.98 -1.77
C GLY A 77 24.36 2.34 -1.21
N ASP A 78 23.46 3.03 -1.93
CA ASP A 78 22.98 4.35 -1.52
C ASP A 78 22.27 4.28 -0.15
N PRO A 79 22.75 5.03 0.87
CA PRO A 79 22.17 4.96 2.21
C PRO A 79 20.69 5.35 2.26
N ALA A 80 20.22 6.24 1.39
CA ALA A 80 18.81 6.65 1.37
C ALA A 80 17.93 5.49 0.88
N MET A 81 18.34 4.79 -0.19
CA MET A 81 17.63 3.61 -0.69
C MET A 81 17.62 2.47 0.33
N LEU A 82 18.76 2.21 0.98
CA LEU A 82 18.88 1.19 2.02
C LEU A 82 18.01 1.50 3.24
N SER A 83 17.91 2.77 3.64
CA SER A 83 16.98 3.19 4.70
C SER A 83 15.51 2.97 4.30
N GLY A 84 15.19 3.17 3.01
CA GLY A 84 13.86 2.90 2.46
C GLY A 84 13.52 1.41 2.50
N ALA A 85 14.49 0.54 2.23
CA ALA A 85 14.34 -0.92 2.30
C ALA A 85 13.99 -1.41 3.72
N LEU A 86 14.39 -0.67 4.76
CA LEU A 86 14.11 -1.01 6.16
C LEU A 86 12.67 -0.69 6.61
N VAL A 87 11.88 0.02 5.81
CA VAL A 87 10.56 0.48 6.24
C VAL A 87 9.64 -0.68 6.59
N GLY A 88 9.01 -0.58 7.77
CA GLY A 88 8.09 -1.58 8.30
C GLY A 88 8.74 -2.79 8.95
N PHE A 89 10.08 -2.81 9.09
CA PHE A 89 10.80 -3.75 9.97
C PHE A 89 11.10 -3.09 11.31
N ASP A 90 10.73 -3.76 12.41
CA ASP A 90 10.85 -3.25 13.79
C ASP A 90 11.71 -4.15 14.69
N SER A 91 12.37 -5.17 14.13
CA SER A 91 13.25 -6.04 14.90
C SER A 91 14.50 -5.30 15.38
N ASP A 92 15.10 -5.79 16.47
CA ASP A 92 16.40 -5.31 16.96
C ASP A 92 17.47 -5.26 15.85
N ARG A 93 17.45 -6.25 14.94
CA ARG A 93 18.35 -6.32 13.79
C ARG A 93 18.11 -5.15 12.83
N SER A 94 16.85 -4.85 12.49
CA SER A 94 16.52 -3.71 11.64
C SER A 94 16.93 -2.36 12.27
N TRP A 95 16.78 -2.22 13.60
CA TRP A 95 17.25 -1.05 14.35
C TRP A 95 18.78 -0.92 14.36
N ALA A 96 19.51 -2.04 14.47
CA ALA A 96 20.97 -2.03 14.36
C ALA A 96 21.44 -1.56 12.98
N LEU A 97 20.78 -1.97 11.90
CA LEU A 97 21.08 -1.50 10.54
C LEU A 97 20.76 0.00 10.36
N ARG A 98 19.63 0.49 10.89
CA ARG A 98 19.32 1.93 10.90
C ARG A 98 20.39 2.75 11.61
N LYS A 99 20.88 2.26 12.75
CA LYS A 99 21.97 2.89 13.50
C LYS A 99 23.27 2.91 12.70
N ARG A 100 23.64 1.81 12.07
CA ARG A 100 24.82 1.73 11.20
C ARG A 100 24.73 2.73 10.04
N LEU A 101 23.58 2.83 9.36
CA LEU A 101 23.37 3.83 8.30
C LEU A 101 23.53 5.26 8.81
N LEU A 102 23.02 5.56 10.02
CA LEU A 102 23.19 6.88 10.64
C LEU A 102 24.67 7.18 10.94
N ASP A 103 25.41 6.21 11.47
CA ASP A 103 26.84 6.32 11.73
C ASP A 103 27.66 6.53 10.44
N GLU A 104 27.18 5.98 9.31
CA GLU A 104 27.73 6.16 7.96
C GLU A 104 27.26 7.46 7.26
N GLY A 105 26.48 8.30 7.94
CA GLY A 105 26.11 9.65 7.47
C GLY A 105 24.71 9.78 6.86
N LEU A 106 23.81 8.82 7.08
CA LEU A 106 22.41 8.93 6.67
C LEU A 106 21.76 10.19 7.28
N ALA A 107 21.08 10.96 6.43
CA ALA A 107 20.35 12.14 6.86
C ALA A 107 19.10 11.79 7.70
N MET A 108 18.79 12.61 8.70
CA MET A 108 17.69 12.37 9.65
C MET A 108 16.31 12.20 8.98
N ASN A 109 16.04 12.93 7.90
CA ASN A 109 14.79 12.81 7.13
C ASN A 109 14.61 11.42 6.49
N ASN A 110 15.71 10.78 6.08
CA ASN A 110 15.68 9.42 5.54
C ASN A 110 15.49 8.40 6.66
N LEU A 111 16.17 8.60 7.80
CA LEU A 111 15.97 7.78 8.99
C LEU A 111 14.52 7.81 9.48
N LEU A 112 13.87 8.99 9.54
CA LEU A 112 12.45 9.11 9.89
C LEU A 112 11.54 8.42 8.87
N SER A 113 11.89 8.49 7.59
CA SER A 113 11.12 7.79 6.56
C SER A 113 11.20 6.27 6.75
N SER A 114 12.34 5.74 7.24
CA SER A 114 12.56 4.31 7.50
C SER A 114 11.70 3.72 8.62
N ILE A 115 11.09 4.54 9.47
CA ILE A 115 10.24 4.08 10.60
C ILE A 115 8.74 4.25 10.31
N ALA A 116 8.36 4.51 9.06
CA ALA A 116 6.96 4.48 8.66
C ALA A 116 6.34 3.10 8.93
N GLY A 117 5.11 3.09 9.44
CA GLY A 117 4.38 1.91 9.89
C GLY A 117 4.76 1.39 11.28
N LEU A 118 5.78 1.95 11.94
CA LEU A 118 6.23 1.48 13.25
C LEU A 118 5.58 2.26 14.40
N ASP A 119 4.99 1.54 15.36
CA ASP A 119 4.34 2.10 16.54
C ASP A 119 5.04 1.70 17.85
N SER A 120 6.27 1.15 17.77
CA SER A 120 7.07 0.79 18.94
C SER A 120 7.60 2.01 19.69
N ASP A 121 7.96 1.80 20.97
CA ASP A 121 8.59 2.84 21.80
C ASP A 121 9.86 3.40 21.15
N ALA A 122 10.68 2.54 20.53
CA ALA A 122 11.88 2.98 19.81
C ALA A 122 11.57 3.93 18.65
N ALA A 123 10.50 3.66 17.88
CA ALA A 123 10.05 4.56 16.81
C ALA A 123 9.53 5.89 17.36
N TRP A 124 8.82 5.85 18.48
CA TRP A 124 8.34 7.04 19.18
C TRP A 124 9.47 7.90 19.75
N ASP A 125 10.45 7.28 20.40
CA ASP A 125 11.63 7.97 20.94
C ASP A 125 12.38 8.72 19.84
N LEU A 126 12.50 8.13 18.64
CA LEU A 126 13.12 8.80 17.49
C LEU A 126 12.29 10.00 17.02
N ARG A 127 10.96 9.88 16.92
CA ARG A 127 10.07 11.00 16.54
C ARG A 127 10.16 12.15 17.55
N ASP A 128 10.07 11.83 18.84
CA ASP A 128 10.08 12.82 19.93
C ASP A 128 11.46 13.50 20.06
N THR A 129 12.54 12.73 19.94
CA THR A 129 13.91 13.27 19.92
C THR A 129 14.11 14.20 18.74
N THR A 130 13.63 13.82 17.55
CA THR A 130 13.77 14.65 16.33
C THR A 130 13.02 15.98 16.45
N LEU A 131 11.78 15.97 16.98
CA LEU A 131 11.04 17.22 17.21
C LEU A 131 11.73 18.15 18.21
N SER A 132 12.60 17.61 19.07
CA SER A 132 13.38 18.37 20.04
C SER A 132 14.70 18.94 19.47
N LEU A 133 15.11 18.51 18.26
CA LEU A 133 16.31 19.02 17.60
C LEU A 133 16.09 20.44 17.07
N LYS A 134 17.18 21.18 16.89
CA LYS A 134 17.16 22.46 16.18
C LYS A 134 16.93 22.22 14.69
N GLY A 135 15.68 22.31 14.24
CA GLY A 135 15.27 22.17 12.85
C GLY A 135 13.75 22.08 12.75
N ASP A 136 13.19 22.39 11.57
CA ASP A 136 11.78 22.14 11.29
C ASP A 136 11.61 20.75 10.67
N PHE A 137 11.44 19.75 11.53
CA PHE A 137 11.23 18.34 11.15
C PHE A 137 9.75 17.91 11.25
N ALA A 138 8.82 18.86 11.41
CA ALA A 138 7.41 18.54 11.62
C ALA A 138 6.83 17.72 10.47
N SER A 139 7.24 18.02 9.23
CA SER A 139 6.77 17.30 8.05
C SER A 139 7.32 15.87 7.98
N GLU A 140 8.61 15.68 8.28
CA GLU A 140 9.26 14.38 8.31
C GLU A 140 8.66 13.48 9.38
N VAL A 141 8.40 14.04 10.56
CA VAL A 141 7.75 13.33 11.67
C VAL A 141 6.32 12.94 11.30
N VAL A 142 5.51 13.84 10.73
CA VAL A 142 4.16 13.48 10.24
C VAL A 142 4.24 12.39 9.19
N ALA A 143 5.17 12.48 8.23
CA ALA A 143 5.32 11.43 7.23
C ALA A 143 5.71 10.07 7.82
N SER A 144 6.52 10.06 8.88
CA SER A 144 6.91 8.83 9.60
C SER A 144 5.75 8.14 10.31
N LEU A 145 4.61 8.82 10.50
CA LEU A 145 3.40 8.23 11.10
C LEU A 145 2.56 7.45 10.08
N ALA A 146 2.95 7.41 8.81
CA ALA A 146 2.16 6.70 7.81
C ALA A 146 2.00 5.22 8.17
N GLY A 147 0.77 4.70 8.05
CA GLY A 147 0.44 3.34 8.47
C GLY A 147 0.25 3.12 9.98
N VAL A 148 0.42 4.15 10.82
CA VAL A 148 0.22 4.07 12.29
C VAL A 148 -1.14 4.67 12.65
N ASP A 149 -2.03 3.90 13.28
CA ASP A 149 -3.42 4.30 13.58
C ASP A 149 -3.73 4.32 15.10
N SER A 150 -2.72 4.57 15.92
CA SER A 150 -2.87 4.64 17.38
C SER A 150 -3.35 6.02 17.85
N SER A 151 -3.97 6.10 19.03
CA SER A 151 -4.38 7.38 19.63
C SER A 151 -3.22 8.38 19.74
N ARG A 152 -2.01 7.90 20.07
CA ARG A 152 -0.78 8.72 20.15
C ARG A 152 -0.40 9.28 18.78
N SER A 153 -0.54 8.50 17.70
CA SER A 153 -0.32 8.98 16.32
C SER A 153 -1.29 10.08 15.91
N TRP A 154 -2.56 9.98 16.30
CA TRP A 154 -3.56 11.01 16.01
C TRP A 154 -3.34 12.29 16.80
N GLU A 155 -2.97 12.20 18.08
CA GLU A 155 -2.59 13.35 18.88
C GLU A 155 -1.41 14.10 18.23
N MET A 156 -0.37 13.38 17.80
CA MET A 156 0.78 13.99 17.13
C MET A 156 0.41 14.61 15.78
N ARG A 157 -0.39 13.94 14.92
CA ARG A 157 -0.88 14.52 13.67
C ARG A 157 -1.66 15.82 13.90
N ASN A 158 -2.58 15.82 14.87
CA ASN A 158 -3.40 16.98 15.19
C ASN A 158 -2.55 18.15 15.69
N LYS A 159 -1.64 17.89 16.63
CA LYS A 159 -0.69 18.89 17.16
C LYS A 159 0.17 19.51 16.05
N LEU A 160 0.73 18.68 15.15
CA LEU A 160 1.63 19.16 14.10
C LEU A 160 0.88 19.83 12.93
N MET A 161 -0.41 19.50 12.72
CA MET A 161 -1.23 20.17 11.70
C MET A 161 -1.41 21.66 11.99
N GLU A 162 -1.43 22.05 13.26
CA GLU A 162 -1.49 23.46 13.69
C GLU A 162 -0.20 24.22 13.34
N GLY A 163 0.93 23.50 13.27
CA GLY A 163 2.28 24.00 13.00
C GLY A 163 2.63 24.22 11.52
N ARG A 164 1.66 24.21 10.60
CA ARG A 164 1.83 24.35 9.13
C ARG A 164 2.55 23.20 8.42
N VAL A 165 2.41 21.96 8.90
CA VAL A 165 2.75 20.80 8.06
C VAL A 165 1.94 20.88 6.76
N ASN A 166 2.60 20.66 5.62
CA ASN A 166 1.90 20.79 4.34
C ASN A 166 0.80 19.72 4.21
N LEU A 167 -0.30 20.07 3.54
CA LEU A 167 -1.49 19.20 3.43
C LEU A 167 -1.16 17.85 2.78
N ARG A 168 -0.21 17.81 1.84
CA ARG A 168 0.20 16.59 1.13
C ARG A 168 0.89 15.59 2.04
N THR A 169 1.72 16.07 2.96
CA THR A 169 2.43 15.26 3.95
C THR A 169 1.44 14.71 4.96
N MET A 170 0.49 15.53 5.40
CA MET A 170 -0.60 15.07 6.25
C MET A 170 -1.45 14.00 5.56
N ALA A 171 -1.83 14.20 4.28
CA ALA A 171 -2.55 13.21 3.49
C ALA A 171 -1.78 11.89 3.32
N ALA A 172 -0.46 11.97 3.05
CA ALA A 172 0.38 10.78 2.97
C ALA A 172 0.45 10.01 4.30
N SER A 173 0.40 10.72 5.44
CA SER A 173 0.45 10.10 6.78
C SER A 173 -0.80 9.30 7.15
N ILE A 174 -1.92 9.51 6.46
CA ILE A 174 -3.20 8.82 6.69
C ILE A 174 -3.55 7.83 5.57
N ASN A 175 -2.61 7.61 4.64
CA ASN A 175 -2.85 6.76 3.50
C ASN A 175 -3.13 5.32 3.94
N GLY A 176 -4.25 4.76 3.47
CA GLY A 176 -4.70 3.41 3.78
C GLY A 176 -5.28 3.21 5.18
N LEU A 177 -5.44 4.27 5.98
CA LEU A 177 -6.12 4.18 7.28
C LEU A 177 -7.64 4.33 7.12
N ASP A 178 -8.43 3.40 7.65
CA ASP A 178 -9.91 3.40 7.53
C ASP A 178 -10.63 3.72 8.85
N SER A 179 -9.91 4.24 9.85
CA SER A 179 -10.51 4.69 11.11
C SER A 179 -11.37 5.95 10.96
N ASP A 180 -12.26 6.18 11.93
CA ASP A 180 -13.07 7.40 12.00
C ASP A 180 -12.19 8.66 12.05
N ASP A 181 -11.04 8.58 12.74
CA ASP A 181 -10.05 9.66 12.76
C ASP A 181 -9.47 9.95 11.37
N ALA A 182 -9.16 8.91 10.59
CA ALA A 182 -8.74 9.09 9.21
C ALA A 182 -9.86 9.70 8.34
N GLY A 183 -11.11 9.30 8.58
CA GLY A 183 -12.29 9.94 7.98
C GLY A 183 -12.35 11.44 8.27
N ARG A 184 -12.26 11.83 9.55
CA ARG A 184 -12.24 13.23 9.99
C ARG A 184 -11.07 14.01 9.40
N MET A 185 -9.89 13.41 9.33
CA MET A 185 -8.71 14.06 8.76
C MET A 185 -8.88 14.30 7.25
N ARG A 186 -9.45 13.36 6.48
CA ARG A 186 -9.76 13.58 5.05
C ARG A 186 -10.76 14.73 4.85
N GLU A 187 -11.79 14.81 5.69
CA GLU A 187 -12.76 15.90 5.66
C GLU A 187 -12.10 17.25 5.98
N ARG A 188 -11.21 17.28 6.97
CA ARG A 188 -10.42 18.47 7.31
C ARG A 188 -9.46 18.87 6.18
N LEU A 189 -8.78 17.93 5.53
CA LEU A 189 -7.92 18.21 4.39
C LEU A 189 -8.72 18.79 3.22
N SER A 190 -9.90 18.24 2.93
CA SER A 190 -10.79 18.74 1.88
C SER A 190 -11.28 20.16 2.18
N SER A 191 -11.67 20.46 3.43
CA SER A 191 -12.10 21.82 3.81
C SER A 191 -10.98 22.86 3.75
N LEU A 192 -9.72 22.42 3.85
CA LEU A 192 -8.51 23.23 3.64
C LEU A 192 -8.10 23.33 2.16
N GLY A 193 -8.92 22.83 1.23
CA GLY A 193 -8.69 22.95 -0.22
C GLY A 193 -7.79 21.85 -0.81
N PHE A 194 -7.56 20.74 -0.10
CA PHE A 194 -6.89 19.58 -0.68
C PHE A 194 -7.80 18.91 -1.71
N GLY A 195 -7.31 18.72 -2.94
CA GLY A 195 -8.13 18.29 -4.07
C GLY A 195 -8.70 16.88 -3.92
N GLU A 196 -9.88 16.63 -4.50
CA GLU A 196 -10.55 15.32 -4.41
C GLU A 196 -9.70 14.16 -4.94
N ALA A 197 -8.90 14.38 -6.00
CA ALA A 197 -7.99 13.38 -6.54
C ALA A 197 -6.86 13.01 -5.55
N ASP A 198 -6.30 14.00 -4.84
CA ASP A 198 -5.28 13.74 -3.83
C ASP A 198 -5.91 13.11 -2.56
N ILE A 199 -7.15 13.48 -2.19
CA ILE A 199 -7.91 12.80 -1.13
C ILE A 199 -8.16 11.33 -1.50
N LEU A 200 -8.55 11.07 -2.76
CA LEU A 200 -8.80 9.72 -3.24
C LEU A 200 -7.56 8.82 -3.09
N ALA A 201 -6.36 9.34 -3.35
CA ALA A 201 -5.12 8.60 -3.19
C ALA A 201 -4.90 8.09 -1.75
N THR A 202 -5.48 8.74 -0.74
CA THR A 202 -5.39 8.31 0.66
C THR A 202 -6.23 7.06 0.98
N PHE A 203 -7.07 6.61 0.06
CA PHE A 203 -7.89 5.40 0.20
C PHE A 203 -7.21 4.13 -0.30
N SER A 204 -5.88 4.13 -0.50
CA SER A 204 -5.12 2.95 -0.91
C SER A 204 -5.45 1.74 -0.02
N GLY A 205 -5.82 0.61 -0.62
CA GLY A 205 -6.12 -0.62 0.10
C GLY A 205 -7.45 -0.65 0.86
N ILE A 206 -8.23 0.44 0.82
CA ILE A 206 -9.51 0.54 1.52
C ILE A 206 -10.64 0.07 0.61
N ASP A 207 -11.31 -1.01 0.99
CA ASP A 207 -12.41 -1.65 0.24
C ASP A 207 -13.81 -1.24 0.76
N SER A 208 -13.91 -0.13 1.48
CA SER A 208 -15.18 0.34 2.06
C SER A 208 -16.11 0.97 1.01
N VAL A 209 -17.41 0.96 1.31
CA VAL A 209 -18.45 1.58 0.45
C VAL A 209 -18.14 3.06 0.20
N LYS A 210 -17.66 3.80 1.23
CA LYS A 210 -17.28 5.22 1.11
C LYS A 210 -16.14 5.41 0.10
N ALA A 211 -15.11 4.56 0.16
CA ALA A 211 -13.98 4.62 -0.77
C ALA A 211 -14.41 4.33 -2.21
N TRP A 212 -15.26 3.31 -2.42
CA TRP A 212 -15.79 2.97 -3.74
C TRP A 212 -16.68 4.05 -4.34
N ASN A 213 -17.55 4.67 -3.54
CA ASN A 213 -18.40 5.75 -4.01
C ASN A 213 -17.56 6.92 -4.55
N LEU A 214 -16.44 7.25 -3.88
CA LEU A 214 -15.53 8.29 -4.35
C LEU A 214 -14.80 7.87 -5.64
N ARG A 215 -14.28 6.64 -5.70
CA ARG A 215 -13.65 6.08 -6.92
C ARG A 215 -14.60 6.18 -8.12
N GLU A 216 -15.82 5.71 -7.97
CA GLU A 216 -16.80 5.70 -9.07
C GLU A 216 -17.28 7.08 -9.48
N LYS A 217 -17.46 7.99 -8.52
CA LYS A 217 -17.80 9.40 -8.79
C LYS A 217 -16.71 10.01 -9.68
N LEU A 218 -15.46 9.97 -9.22
CA LEU A 218 -14.33 10.58 -9.93
C LEU A 218 -14.05 9.88 -11.26
N PHE A 219 -14.19 8.55 -11.31
CA PHE A 219 -14.08 7.79 -12.55
C PHE A 219 -15.11 8.28 -13.60
N LYS A 220 -16.37 8.52 -13.23
CA LYS A 220 -17.40 9.02 -14.15
C LYS A 220 -17.23 10.50 -14.53
N GLU A 221 -16.65 11.29 -13.64
CA GLU A 221 -16.51 12.73 -13.84
C GLU A 221 -15.24 13.10 -14.61
N ARG A 222 -14.22 12.23 -14.67
CA ARG A 222 -12.91 12.51 -15.28
C ARG A 222 -13.00 13.05 -16.71
N ASP A 223 -13.93 12.52 -17.53
CA ASP A 223 -14.06 12.90 -18.94
C ASP A 223 -14.63 14.31 -19.14
N LYS A 224 -15.25 14.86 -18.08
CA LYS A 224 -15.79 16.22 -18.05
C LYS A 224 -14.76 17.22 -17.55
N MET A 225 -13.61 16.75 -17.05
CA MET A 225 -12.55 17.60 -16.51
C MET A 225 -11.56 18.01 -17.59
N GLY A 226 -10.78 19.05 -17.34
CA GLY A 226 -9.66 19.41 -18.21
C GLY A 226 -8.63 18.27 -18.28
N ALA A 227 -7.84 18.21 -19.34
CA ALA A 227 -6.85 17.14 -19.55
C ALA A 227 -5.89 16.95 -18.37
N ILE A 228 -5.44 18.05 -17.74
CA ILE A 228 -4.55 18.01 -16.56
C ILE A 228 -5.25 17.38 -15.35
N ASP A 229 -6.50 17.76 -15.10
CA ASP A 229 -7.28 17.27 -13.97
C ASP A 229 -7.66 15.80 -14.16
N SER A 230 -7.94 15.38 -15.40
CA SER A 230 -8.20 13.98 -15.74
C SER A 230 -7.00 13.07 -15.44
N VAL A 231 -5.77 13.49 -15.78
CA VAL A 231 -4.56 12.73 -15.43
C VAL A 231 -4.36 12.64 -13.91
N ALA A 232 -4.56 13.74 -13.19
CA ALA A 232 -4.47 13.74 -11.73
C ALA A 232 -5.48 12.79 -11.10
N VAL A 233 -6.72 12.76 -11.61
CA VAL A 233 -7.77 11.83 -11.18
C VAL A 233 -7.40 10.38 -11.50
N ASN A 234 -6.89 10.08 -12.70
CA ASN A 234 -6.47 8.73 -13.07
C ASN A 234 -5.35 8.20 -12.17
N ASN A 235 -4.39 9.06 -11.86
CA ASN A 235 -3.32 8.72 -10.92
C ASN A 235 -3.86 8.47 -9.50
N GLY A 236 -4.75 9.34 -9.01
CA GLY A 236 -5.42 9.14 -7.72
C GLY A 236 -6.23 7.85 -7.66
N LEU A 237 -6.92 7.50 -8.75
CA LEU A 237 -7.66 6.24 -8.90
C LEU A 237 -6.72 5.05 -8.81
N LEU A 238 -5.64 5.02 -9.61
CA LEU A 238 -4.67 3.92 -9.58
C LEU A 238 -4.02 3.72 -8.21
N ILE A 239 -3.59 4.81 -7.56
CA ILE A 239 -3.02 4.74 -6.21
C ILE A 239 -4.06 4.20 -5.21
N SER A 240 -5.31 4.68 -5.29
CA SER A 240 -6.38 4.22 -4.39
C SER A 240 -6.71 2.73 -4.54
N LEU A 241 -6.40 2.13 -5.70
CA LEU A 241 -6.64 0.72 -5.97
C LEU A 241 -5.53 -0.18 -5.43
N ALA A 242 -4.36 0.34 -5.03
CA ALA A 242 -3.27 -0.46 -4.50
C ALA A 242 -3.79 -1.40 -3.41
N GLY A 243 -3.46 -2.69 -3.51
CA GLY A 243 -3.88 -3.68 -2.54
C GLY A 243 -5.29 -4.27 -2.68
N LEU A 244 -6.11 -3.80 -3.64
CA LEU A 244 -7.45 -4.35 -3.91
C LEU A 244 -7.42 -5.36 -5.06
N ASP A 245 -7.65 -6.65 -4.78
CA ASP A 245 -7.61 -7.72 -5.79
C ASP A 245 -8.99 -8.12 -6.34
N SER A 246 -10.05 -7.39 -5.97
CA SER A 246 -11.42 -7.72 -6.39
C SER A 246 -11.63 -7.56 -7.90
N PRO A 247 -12.57 -8.31 -8.52
CA PRO A 247 -12.89 -8.15 -9.94
C PRO A 247 -13.19 -6.71 -10.33
N ARG A 248 -13.92 -5.98 -9.48
CA ARG A 248 -14.24 -4.55 -9.67
C ARG A 248 -13.00 -3.66 -9.70
N ALA A 249 -12.01 -3.91 -8.84
CA ALA A 249 -10.74 -3.19 -8.85
C ALA A 249 -9.96 -3.44 -10.14
N TRP A 250 -9.95 -4.68 -10.61
CA TRP A 250 -9.32 -5.05 -11.88
C TRP A 250 -10.00 -4.43 -13.10
N GLU A 251 -11.33 -4.40 -13.15
CA GLU A 251 -12.08 -3.73 -14.22
C GLU A 251 -11.71 -2.24 -14.32
N MET A 252 -11.63 -1.57 -13.18
CA MET A 252 -11.22 -0.16 -13.13
C MET A 252 -9.77 0.03 -13.55
N ARG A 253 -8.83 -0.82 -13.09
CA ARG A 253 -7.42 -0.77 -13.54
C ARG A 253 -7.33 -0.94 -15.05
N ASP A 254 -7.97 -1.96 -15.61
CA ASP A 254 -7.88 -2.26 -17.04
C ASP A 254 -8.49 -1.13 -17.90
N ALA A 255 -9.55 -0.48 -17.43
CA ALA A 255 -10.10 0.70 -18.09
C ALA A 255 -9.12 1.88 -18.09
N LEU A 256 -8.51 2.19 -16.94
CA LEU A 256 -7.53 3.28 -16.82
C LEU A 256 -6.29 3.06 -17.68
N ILE A 257 -5.88 1.79 -17.85
CA ILE A 257 -4.73 1.42 -18.67
C ILE A 257 -5.02 1.58 -20.16
N LYS A 258 -6.19 1.12 -20.62
CA LYS A 258 -6.58 1.20 -22.04
C LYS A 258 -6.61 2.63 -22.57
N GLU A 259 -6.98 3.57 -21.71
CA GLU A 259 -7.14 4.97 -22.09
C GLU A 259 -5.81 5.75 -22.19
N ARG A 260 -4.65 5.14 -21.84
CA ARG A 260 -3.30 5.74 -21.92
C ARG A 260 -3.18 7.15 -21.30
N HIS A 261 -3.99 7.46 -20.30
CA HIS A 261 -4.04 8.75 -19.62
C HIS A 261 -3.50 8.72 -18.18
N ALA A 262 -2.74 7.68 -17.83
CA ALA A 262 -2.20 7.48 -16.50
C ALA A 262 -0.70 7.24 -16.55
N ASP A 263 0.00 7.67 -15.49
CA ASP A 263 1.45 7.49 -15.42
C ASP A 263 1.78 6.01 -15.15
N LYS A 264 2.81 5.51 -15.86
CA LYS A 264 3.27 4.12 -15.78
C LYS A 264 3.62 3.70 -14.36
N ILE A 265 4.32 4.56 -13.61
CA ILE A 265 4.63 4.32 -12.20
C ILE A 265 3.38 4.09 -11.35
N ASN A 266 2.29 4.82 -11.59
CA ASN A 266 1.05 4.66 -10.81
C ASN A 266 0.33 3.36 -11.17
N MET A 267 0.52 2.84 -12.38
CA MET A 267 0.05 1.49 -12.72
C MET A 267 0.79 0.45 -11.89
N CYS A 268 2.12 0.57 -11.75
CA CYS A 268 2.91 -0.32 -10.89
C CYS A 268 2.51 -0.18 -9.42
N VAL A 269 2.31 1.04 -8.92
CA VAL A 269 1.81 1.31 -7.56
C VAL A 269 0.46 0.65 -7.32
N SER A 270 -0.46 0.66 -8.30
CA SER A 270 -1.78 0.03 -8.16
C SER A 270 -1.74 -1.49 -7.94
N LEU A 271 -0.59 -2.13 -8.22
CA LEU A 271 -0.36 -3.56 -8.02
C LEU A 271 0.34 -3.87 -6.68
N ILE A 272 0.79 -2.86 -5.92
CA ILE A 272 1.41 -3.07 -4.61
C ILE A 272 0.48 -3.87 -3.70
N GLY A 273 1.04 -4.86 -3.01
CA GLY A 273 0.28 -5.72 -2.10
C GLY A 273 -0.58 -6.79 -2.79
N LEU A 274 -0.52 -6.93 -4.12
CA LEU A 274 -1.20 -8.00 -4.86
C LEU A 274 -0.21 -9.12 -5.22
N ASP A 275 -0.38 -10.29 -4.59
CA ASP A 275 0.39 -11.53 -4.90
C ASP A 275 -0.43 -12.52 -5.77
N SER A 276 -1.54 -12.05 -6.34
CA SER A 276 -2.36 -12.91 -7.20
C SER A 276 -1.64 -13.28 -8.49
N GLN A 277 -2.01 -14.43 -9.07
CA GLN A 277 -1.48 -14.86 -10.37
C GLN A 277 -1.70 -13.78 -11.44
N ARG A 278 -2.85 -13.08 -11.40
CA ARG A 278 -3.17 -12.00 -12.33
C ARG A 278 -2.21 -10.81 -12.17
N ALA A 279 -1.91 -10.40 -10.93
CA ALA A 279 -0.93 -9.35 -10.67
C ALA A 279 0.47 -9.72 -11.18
N ASN A 280 0.89 -10.96 -10.92
CA ASN A 280 2.19 -11.46 -11.36
C ASN A 280 2.32 -11.54 -12.89
N VAL A 281 1.27 -11.98 -13.60
CA VAL A 281 1.22 -11.94 -15.07
C VAL A 281 1.30 -10.51 -15.57
N LYS A 282 0.61 -9.56 -14.92
CA LYS A 282 0.65 -8.15 -15.32
C LYS A 282 2.04 -7.54 -15.16
N ARG A 283 2.75 -7.83 -14.06
CA ARG A 283 4.14 -7.39 -13.84
C ARG A 283 5.09 -7.93 -14.90
N LEU A 284 4.99 -9.21 -15.22
CA LEU A 284 5.81 -9.83 -16.27
C LEU A 284 5.53 -9.19 -17.64
N ALA A 285 4.27 -8.93 -17.97
CA ALA A 285 3.92 -8.24 -19.21
C ALA A 285 4.46 -6.80 -19.26
N MET A 286 4.53 -6.09 -18.13
CA MET A 286 5.15 -4.76 -18.04
C MET A 286 6.66 -4.79 -18.30
N ILE A 287 7.35 -5.82 -17.80
CA ILE A 287 8.79 -6.04 -18.06
C ILE A 287 9.00 -6.39 -19.54
N GLU A 288 8.23 -7.35 -20.06
CA GLU A 288 8.37 -7.85 -21.44
C GLU A 288 8.08 -6.78 -22.50
N SER A 289 7.19 -5.83 -22.22
CA SER A 289 6.91 -4.76 -23.16
C SER A 289 8.05 -3.74 -23.28
N GLY A 290 8.97 -3.68 -22.31
CA GLY A 290 10.04 -2.70 -22.23
C GLY A 290 9.55 -1.25 -22.06
N ASP A 291 8.24 -1.06 -21.86
CA ASP A 291 7.65 0.26 -21.69
C ASP A 291 7.79 0.78 -20.26
N PHE A 292 7.96 -0.11 -19.28
CA PHE A 292 8.01 0.24 -17.88
C PHE A 292 9.46 0.15 -17.40
N PRO A 293 10.00 1.21 -16.76
CA PRO A 293 11.28 1.11 -16.09
C PRO A 293 11.26 -0.03 -15.08
N GLU A 294 12.34 -0.81 -15.02
CA GLU A 294 12.44 -1.98 -14.16
C GLU A 294 12.30 -1.60 -12.68
N GLU A 295 12.79 -0.41 -12.29
CA GLU A 295 12.64 0.16 -10.95
C GLU A 295 11.16 0.42 -10.59
N ASP A 296 10.35 0.88 -11.53
CA ASP A 296 8.91 1.11 -11.32
C ASP A 296 8.19 -0.23 -11.13
N VAL A 297 8.56 -1.26 -11.89
CA VAL A 297 8.00 -2.60 -11.69
C VAL A 297 8.45 -3.19 -10.35
N ALA A 298 9.69 -2.95 -9.93
CA ALA A 298 10.21 -3.42 -8.64
C ALA A 298 9.40 -2.85 -7.46
N ILE A 299 9.02 -1.57 -7.52
CA ILE A 299 8.13 -0.91 -6.55
C ILE A 299 6.84 -1.70 -6.34
N SER A 300 6.27 -2.29 -7.39
CA SER A 300 5.02 -3.06 -7.30
C SER A 300 5.12 -4.35 -6.46
N LEU A 301 6.34 -4.82 -6.16
CA LEU A 301 6.61 -6.01 -5.37
C LEU A 301 6.76 -5.71 -3.87
N ALA A 302 6.64 -4.45 -3.46
CA ALA A 302 6.76 -4.03 -2.07
C ALA A 302 5.85 -4.83 -1.13
N GLY A 303 6.46 -5.37 -0.07
CA GLY A 303 5.81 -6.20 0.94
C GLY A 303 5.45 -7.62 0.48
N LEU A 304 5.83 -8.04 -0.73
CA LEU A 304 5.52 -9.36 -1.26
C LEU A 304 6.70 -10.34 -1.13
N ASN A 305 6.41 -11.59 -0.71
CA ASN A 305 7.40 -12.61 -0.36
C ASN A 305 7.12 -13.99 -0.98
N SER A 306 6.24 -14.08 -1.97
CA SER A 306 5.97 -15.36 -2.62
C SER A 306 7.15 -15.80 -3.47
N TYR A 307 7.18 -17.09 -3.80
CA TYR A 307 8.16 -17.63 -4.74
C TYR A 307 8.14 -16.88 -6.09
N ASN A 308 6.95 -16.46 -6.54
CA ASN A 308 6.81 -15.72 -7.78
C ASN A 308 7.39 -14.31 -7.65
N ASP A 309 7.19 -13.63 -6.52
CA ASP A 309 7.74 -12.30 -6.30
C ASP A 309 9.27 -12.31 -6.33
N TRP A 310 9.90 -13.27 -5.64
CA TRP A 310 11.35 -13.46 -5.71
C TRP A 310 11.83 -13.76 -7.13
N ARG A 311 11.10 -14.56 -7.88
CA ARG A 311 11.43 -14.83 -9.27
C ARG A 311 11.32 -13.58 -10.15
N ILE A 312 10.33 -12.72 -9.93
CA ILE A 312 10.20 -11.45 -10.65
C ILE A 312 11.37 -10.52 -10.28
N ARG A 313 11.74 -10.43 -8.99
CA ARG A 313 12.94 -9.70 -8.55
C ARG A 313 14.21 -10.21 -9.26
N ASP A 314 14.36 -11.52 -9.37
CA ASP A 314 15.50 -12.14 -10.07
C ASP A 314 15.54 -11.79 -11.57
N VAL A 315 14.38 -11.69 -12.22
CA VAL A 315 14.27 -11.24 -13.62
C VAL A 315 14.69 -9.78 -13.73
N LEU A 316 14.13 -8.90 -12.89
CA LEU A 316 14.48 -7.48 -12.88
C LEU A 316 15.98 -7.24 -12.66
N MET A 317 16.61 -7.97 -11.74
CA MET A 317 18.06 -7.89 -11.50
C MET A 317 18.89 -8.35 -12.72
N ARG A 318 18.40 -9.31 -13.50
CA ARG A 318 19.10 -9.77 -14.72
C ARG A 318 18.96 -8.79 -15.88
N ASP A 319 17.81 -8.12 -15.95
CA ASP A 319 17.48 -7.20 -17.02
C ASP A 319 18.04 -5.78 -16.77
N GLY A 320 18.77 -5.59 -15.66
CA GLY A 320 19.58 -4.39 -15.41
C GLY A 320 19.00 -3.44 -14.37
N ALA A 321 17.96 -3.84 -13.64
CA ALA A 321 17.44 -3.05 -12.52
C ALA A 321 18.57 -2.75 -11.51
N PRO A 322 18.78 -1.49 -11.12
CA PRO A 322 19.76 -1.13 -10.10
C PRO A 322 19.51 -1.90 -8.79
N ARG A 323 20.55 -2.52 -8.22
CA ARG A 323 20.41 -3.36 -7.00
C ARG A 323 19.94 -2.55 -5.79
N ASP A 324 20.26 -1.27 -5.74
CA ASP A 324 19.80 -0.31 -4.74
C ASP A 324 18.30 0.03 -4.89
N GLU A 325 17.80 0.19 -6.13
CA GLU A 325 16.35 0.33 -6.36
C GLU A 325 15.59 -0.96 -6.02
N MET A 326 16.20 -2.13 -6.27
CA MET A 326 15.65 -3.41 -5.85
C MET A 326 15.51 -3.52 -4.33
N ALA A 327 16.33 -2.82 -3.54
CA ALA A 327 16.19 -2.78 -2.09
C ALA A 327 14.83 -2.17 -1.68
N ARG A 328 14.30 -1.20 -2.43
CA ARG A 328 12.97 -0.62 -2.16
C ARG A 328 11.83 -1.61 -2.37
N SER A 329 12.02 -2.61 -3.23
CA SER A 329 11.04 -3.69 -3.39
C SER A 329 10.95 -4.59 -2.14
N LEU A 330 11.94 -4.54 -1.25
CA LEU A 330 11.98 -5.31 0.00
C LEU A 330 11.26 -4.58 1.15
N SER A 331 10.97 -3.29 1.00
CA SER A 331 10.20 -2.51 1.98
C SER A 331 8.82 -3.12 2.22
N ASN A 332 8.25 -2.91 3.41
CA ASN A 332 6.86 -3.27 3.69
C ASN A 332 5.87 -2.48 2.80
N ARG A 333 4.74 -3.10 2.46
CA ARG A 333 3.66 -2.61 1.57
C ARG A 333 3.24 -1.17 1.85
N LEU A 334 3.11 -0.78 3.11
CA LEU A 334 2.65 0.56 3.52
C LEU A 334 3.67 1.67 3.22
N ALA A 335 4.97 1.33 3.22
CA ALA A 335 6.07 2.27 2.97
C ALA A 335 6.04 2.88 1.57
N VAL A 336 5.75 2.03 0.59
CA VAL A 336 5.96 2.33 -0.81
C VAL A 336 4.81 3.16 -1.37
N VAL A 337 3.58 2.94 -0.88
CA VAL A 337 2.44 3.82 -1.23
C VAL A 337 2.63 5.24 -0.68
N VAL A 338 3.25 5.37 0.50
CA VAL A 338 3.57 6.66 1.13
C VAL A 338 4.70 7.38 0.40
N ALA A 339 5.74 6.64 -0.02
CA ALA A 339 6.82 7.18 -0.84
C ALA A 339 6.33 7.58 -2.25
N ALA A 340 5.46 6.79 -2.87
CA ALA A 340 4.83 7.10 -4.16
C ALA A 340 3.96 8.37 -4.07
N ALA A 341 3.21 8.56 -2.98
CA ALA A 341 2.44 9.78 -2.74
C ALA A 341 3.32 11.04 -2.55
N LYS A 342 4.56 10.89 -2.05
CA LYS A 342 5.56 11.98 -1.95
C LYS A 342 6.20 12.32 -3.31
N GLY A 343 6.35 11.35 -4.22
CA GLY A 343 6.99 11.51 -5.54
C GLY A 343 6.24 12.38 -6.57
N ILE A 344 5.00 12.79 -6.26
CA ILE A 344 4.12 13.57 -7.15
C ILE A 344 4.72 14.95 -7.55
N LYS A 345 5.77 15.43 -6.85
CA LYS A 345 6.46 16.68 -7.20
C LYS A 345 7.14 16.64 -8.58
N ASN A 346 7.74 15.50 -8.96
CA ASN A 346 8.44 15.37 -10.26
C ASN A 346 7.47 14.97 -11.40
N ILE A 347 6.36 14.32 -11.04
CA ILE A 347 5.35 13.85 -12.00
C ILE A 347 4.63 15.04 -12.64
N LYS A 348 4.16 16.03 -11.87
CA LYS A 348 3.50 17.21 -12.47
C LYS A 348 4.35 17.93 -13.52
N GLU A 349 5.66 18.03 -13.32
CA GLU A 349 6.56 18.68 -14.28
C GLU A 349 6.83 17.80 -15.51
N SER A 350 7.04 16.49 -15.31
CA SER A 350 7.25 15.54 -16.42
C SER A 350 5.97 15.30 -17.23
N THR A 351 4.80 15.18 -16.60
CA THR A 351 3.50 14.99 -17.25
C THR A 351 3.11 16.24 -18.05
N ILE A 352 3.41 17.45 -17.57
CA ILE A 352 3.22 18.68 -18.36
C ILE A 352 4.14 18.70 -19.59
N ALA A 353 5.37 18.19 -19.48
CA ALA A 353 6.29 18.05 -20.62
C ALA A 353 5.79 17.00 -21.63
N SER A 354 5.40 15.81 -21.16
CA SER A 354 4.89 14.71 -22.00
C SER A 354 3.57 15.05 -22.69
N ILE A 355 2.66 15.79 -22.03
CA ILE A 355 1.41 16.27 -22.67
C ILE A 355 1.70 17.29 -23.78
N ARG A 356 2.76 18.11 -23.64
CA ARG A 356 3.18 19.04 -24.69
C ARG A 356 3.76 18.30 -25.90
N GLU A 357 4.50 17.22 -25.67
CA GLU A 357 5.03 16.36 -26.73
C GLU A 357 3.93 15.50 -27.40
N ALA A 358 3.02 14.89 -26.64
CA ALA A 358 1.96 14.04 -27.18
C ALA A 358 0.94 14.80 -28.05
N LYS A 359 0.74 16.11 -27.82
CA LYS A 359 -0.06 16.97 -28.72
C LYS A 359 0.55 17.14 -30.12
N VAL A 360 1.84 16.86 -30.28
CA VAL A 360 2.55 16.96 -31.57
C VAL A 360 2.40 15.68 -32.40
N THR A 361 2.15 14.53 -31.76
CA THR A 361 2.24 13.20 -32.40
C THR A 361 0.91 12.45 -32.57
N ALA A 362 -0.21 12.96 -32.06
CA ALA A 362 -1.51 12.28 -32.14
C ALA A 362 -2.21 12.47 -33.52
N HIS A 363 -1.61 11.93 -34.58
CA HIS A 363 -2.36 11.42 -35.73
C HIS A 363 -2.01 9.94 -35.92
N GLU A 364 -3.08 9.13 -35.88
CA GLU A 364 -3.15 7.69 -36.20
C GLU A 364 -2.64 6.73 -35.11
N ASN A 365 -3.52 5.86 -34.60
CA ASN A 365 -3.50 4.45 -35.01
C ASN A 365 -4.59 3.58 -34.38
N VAL A 366 -5.06 2.64 -35.20
CA VAL A 366 -5.92 1.49 -34.91
C VAL A 366 -4.99 0.27 -34.71
N PRO A 367 -5.31 -0.69 -33.81
CA PRO A 367 -4.41 -1.80 -33.47
C PRO A 367 -4.06 -2.69 -34.68
N THR A 368 -2.78 -3.08 -34.78
CA THR A 368 -2.18 -3.78 -35.93
C THR A 368 -2.09 -5.29 -35.73
N GLU A 369 -1.98 -6.03 -36.85
CA GLU A 369 -1.80 -7.49 -36.89
C GLU A 369 -0.58 -8.01 -36.11
N GLU A 370 0.37 -7.14 -35.74
CA GLU A 370 1.49 -7.47 -34.84
C GLU A 370 1.04 -7.93 -33.45
N GLU A 371 -0.05 -7.38 -32.91
CA GLU A 371 -0.52 -7.71 -31.55
C GLU A 371 -1.04 -9.16 -31.48
N LYS A 372 -1.66 -9.66 -32.57
CA LYS A 372 -2.09 -11.07 -32.68
C LYS A 372 -0.92 -12.03 -32.89
N GLU A 373 0.15 -11.57 -33.53
CA GLU A 373 1.36 -12.37 -33.75
C GLU A 373 2.16 -12.57 -32.46
N VAL A 374 2.19 -11.56 -31.58
CA VAL A 374 2.80 -11.64 -30.24
C VAL A 374 2.09 -12.68 -29.37
N GLU A 375 0.75 -12.72 -29.38
CA GLU A 375 -0.05 -13.70 -28.62
C GLU A 375 0.24 -15.15 -29.07
N SER A 376 0.34 -15.40 -30.37
CA SER A 376 0.69 -16.72 -30.94
C SER A 376 2.13 -17.16 -30.60
N ARG A 377 3.06 -16.21 -30.50
CA ARG A 377 4.45 -16.49 -30.08
C ARG A 377 4.53 -16.84 -28.60
N LEU A 378 3.73 -16.19 -27.76
CA LEU A 378 3.64 -16.45 -26.32
C LEU A 378 3.20 -17.89 -26.02
N GLU A 379 2.18 -18.40 -26.72
CA GLU A 379 1.72 -19.79 -26.57
C GLU A 379 2.80 -20.81 -26.93
N LYS A 380 3.59 -20.55 -27.98
CA LYS A 380 4.69 -21.45 -28.40
C LYS A 380 5.83 -21.50 -27.39
N VAL A 381 6.17 -20.38 -26.74
CA VAL A 381 7.22 -20.33 -25.71
C VAL A 381 6.77 -21.06 -24.43
N LEU A 382 5.49 -20.92 -24.06
CA LEU A 382 4.89 -21.64 -22.93
C LEU A 382 4.83 -23.15 -23.18
N GLU A 383 4.47 -23.58 -24.39
CA GLU A 383 4.49 -24.99 -24.83
C GLU A 383 5.91 -25.60 -24.75
N GLN A 384 6.92 -24.88 -25.21
CA GLN A 384 8.32 -25.33 -25.16
C GLN A 384 8.87 -25.44 -23.73
N SER A 385 8.48 -24.51 -22.86
CA SER A 385 8.86 -24.53 -21.44
C SER A 385 8.18 -25.68 -20.68
N ARG A 386 6.94 -26.04 -21.06
CA ARG A 386 6.25 -27.23 -20.53
C ARG A 386 6.93 -28.54 -20.95
N ARG A 387 7.45 -28.63 -22.18
CA ARG A 387 8.18 -29.81 -22.67
C ARG A 387 9.53 -30.03 -21.98
N LYS A 388 10.25 -28.95 -21.64
CA LYS A 388 11.54 -29.04 -20.91
C LYS A 388 11.39 -29.46 -19.43
N ARG A 389 10.17 -29.45 -18.88
CA ARG A 389 9.88 -29.80 -17.47
C ARG A 389 9.34 -31.22 -17.25
N ARG A 390 9.29 -32.09 -18.27
CA ARG A 390 9.02 -33.52 -18.04
C ARG A 390 10.34 -34.28 -17.84
N PRO A 391 10.73 -34.64 -16.61
CA PRO A 391 11.82 -35.59 -16.43
C PRO A 391 11.40 -36.95 -17.01
N ASN A 392 12.35 -37.62 -17.67
CA ASN A 392 12.21 -39.01 -18.12
C ASN A 392 11.91 -39.92 -16.92
N LEU A 393 10.63 -40.13 -16.65
CA LEU A 393 10.12 -41.19 -15.79
C LEU A 393 9.72 -42.36 -16.68
N LYS A 394 10.70 -43.07 -17.25
CA LYS A 394 10.57 -44.50 -17.56
C LYS A 394 11.93 -45.17 -17.34
N LYS A 395 11.87 -46.20 -16.50
CA LYS A 395 12.88 -47.23 -16.25
C LYS A 395 13.39 -47.87 -17.53
#